data_AF-A0AAD3CR99-F1
#
_entry.id   AF-A0AAD3CR99-F1
#
_cell.length_a   1.000
_cell.length_b   1.000
_cell.length_c   1.000
_cell.angle_alpha   90.00
_cell.angle_beta   90.00
_cell.angle_gamma   90.00
#
_symmetry.space_group_name_H-M   'P 1'
#
loop_
_entity.id
_entity.type
_entity.pdbx_description
1 polymer ?
#
loop_
_entity_poly.entity_id
_entity_poly.type
_entity_poly.pdbx_seq_one_letter_code
_entity_poly.pdbx_strand_id
1 'polypeptide(L)'
;MSKTQHTNDNVENDIEDDSKSVAKEERSEERIDSKTAKERSEMLGVSVYHLNHVLLPLAEDLLQRNDGNVYDINEPIIKEIGKEKICPRDGKVGAAYVDCLEGEDHVGNATFMVSYAWAYKLEILWRVVKS
;
A
#
# COMPACT_ATOMS: atom_id res chain seq x y z
N MET A 1 62.38 47.50 37.44
CA MET A 1 60.96 47.74 37.79
C MET A 1 60.31 48.25 36.51
N SER A 2 59.88 47.38 35.59
CA SER A 2 58.54 46.72 35.53
C SER A 2 57.41 47.76 35.42
N LYS A 3 56.47 47.74 34.47
CA LYS A 3 56.13 46.88 33.33
C LYS A 3 55.16 47.69 32.43
N THR A 4 55.15 47.33 31.14
CA THR A 4 54.20 47.57 30.04
C THR A 4 52.71 47.57 30.43
N GLN A 5 51.88 48.33 29.69
CA GLN A 5 50.57 47.85 29.20
C GLN A 5 50.06 48.66 27.99
N HIS A 6 49.87 47.95 26.88
CA HIS A 6 49.12 48.32 25.68
C HIS A 6 47.61 48.17 25.95
N THR A 7 46.79 49.06 25.39
CA THR A 7 45.35 48.87 25.23
C THR A 7 45.05 48.61 23.76
N ASN A 8 44.66 47.38 23.45
CA ASN A 8 44.07 46.95 22.18
C ASN A 8 42.64 46.49 22.49
N ASP A 9 41.64 47.22 22.00
CA ASP A 9 40.25 46.75 21.98
C ASP A 9 39.80 46.71 20.52
N ASN A 10 40.02 45.56 19.87
CA ASN A 10 39.34 45.18 18.64
C ASN A 10 38.04 44.48 19.05
N VAL A 11 36.91 45.09 18.68
CA VAL A 11 35.58 44.46 18.76
C VAL A 11 35.36 43.68 17.47
N GLU A 12 35.58 42.37 17.51
CA GLU A 12 35.05 41.44 16.51
C GLU A 12 33.59 41.14 16.88
N ASN A 13 32.68 41.53 15.99
CA ASN A 13 31.28 41.11 16.05
C ASN A 13 31.15 39.79 15.28
N ASP A 14 31.04 38.69 16.01
CA ASP A 14 30.58 37.41 15.46
C ASP A 14 29.06 37.46 15.27
N ILE A 15 28.64 37.53 14.01
CA ILE A 15 27.25 37.27 13.60
C ILE A 15 27.13 35.75 13.47
N GLU A 16 26.54 35.11 14.47
CA GLU A 16 26.17 33.70 14.40
C GLU A 16 25.03 33.51 13.37
N ASP A 17 25.32 32.70 12.37
CA ASP A 17 24.48 32.29 11.26
C ASP A 17 23.41 31.28 11.73
N ASP A 18 22.18 31.78 11.88
CA ASP A 18 21.00 31.07 12.41
C ASP A 18 20.27 30.22 11.34
N SER A 19 21.00 29.61 10.41
CA SER A 19 20.44 28.98 9.20
C SER A 19 20.21 27.46 9.29
N LYS A 20 20.11 26.84 10.48
CA LYS A 20 20.11 25.36 10.63
C LYS A 20 18.86 24.69 11.22
N SER A 21 17.71 25.36 11.33
CA SER A 21 16.53 24.77 11.98
C SER A 21 15.42 24.22 11.06
N VAL A 22 15.42 24.48 9.75
CA VAL A 22 14.21 24.23 8.91
C VAL A 22 14.12 22.81 8.31
N ALA A 23 15.17 21.98 8.33
CA ALA A 23 15.20 20.73 7.57
C ALA A 23 14.82 19.43 8.33
N LYS A 24 14.37 19.50 9.59
CA LYS A 24 14.15 18.30 10.42
C LYS A 24 12.70 17.94 10.72
N GLU A 25 11.74 18.82 10.44
CA GLU A 25 10.37 18.68 10.94
C GLU A 25 9.40 18.04 9.93
N GLU A 26 9.69 18.11 8.63
CA GLU A 26 8.85 17.49 7.58
C GLU A 26 8.93 15.95 7.54
N ARG A 27 9.94 15.34 8.18
CA ARG A 27 10.17 13.88 8.10
C ARG A 27 9.32 13.06 9.08
N SER A 28 8.66 13.71 10.03
CA SER A 28 7.94 13.02 11.12
C SER A 28 6.46 12.75 10.81
N GLU A 29 5.80 13.59 10.01
CA GLU A 29 4.35 13.46 9.78
C GLU A 29 4.00 12.35 8.76
N GLU A 30 4.79 12.21 7.69
CA GLU A 30 4.61 11.17 6.66
C GLU A 30 4.77 9.73 7.20
N ARG A 31 5.49 9.59 8.31
CA ARG A 31 5.79 8.30 8.94
C ARG A 31 4.63 7.72 9.75
N ILE A 32 3.66 8.56 10.12
CA ILE A 32 2.47 8.13 10.88
C ILE A 32 1.42 7.58 9.91
N ASP A 33 1.19 8.24 8.78
CA ASP A 33 0.19 7.81 7.80
C ASP A 33 0.56 6.47 7.14
N SER A 34 1.82 6.31 6.73
CA SER A 34 2.32 5.08 6.09
C SER A 34 2.20 3.82 6.96
N LYS A 35 2.39 3.93 8.28
CA LYS A 35 2.18 2.79 9.20
C LYS A 35 0.73 2.36 9.23
N THR A 36 -0.20 3.32 9.27
CA THR A 36 -1.63 3.01 9.29
C THR A 36 -2.12 2.45 7.95
N ALA A 37 -1.58 2.93 6.82
CA ALA A 37 -1.94 2.44 5.49
C ALA A 37 -1.53 0.97 5.29
N LYS A 38 -0.31 0.63 5.71
CA LYS A 38 0.18 -0.75 5.69
C LYS A 38 -0.66 -1.67 6.56
N GLU A 39 -0.92 -1.27 7.81
CA GLU A 39 -1.72 -2.07 8.75
C GLU A 39 -3.14 -2.31 8.24
N ARG A 40 -3.78 -1.27 7.67
CA ARG A 40 -5.10 -1.43 7.02
C ARG A 40 -5.01 -2.46 5.90
N SER A 41 -4.08 -2.29 4.97
CA SER A 41 -3.88 -3.19 3.82
C SER A 41 -3.68 -4.65 4.24
N GLU A 42 -2.92 -4.90 5.32
CA GLU A 42 -2.69 -6.25 5.85
C GLU A 42 -3.96 -6.92 6.39
N MET A 43 -4.97 -6.13 6.80
CA MET A 43 -6.25 -6.62 7.30
C MET A 43 -7.32 -6.75 6.22
N LEU A 44 -7.09 -6.22 5.01
CA LEU A 44 -8.11 -6.25 3.95
C LEU A 44 -8.21 -7.62 3.27
N GLY A 45 -9.44 -7.98 2.92
CA GLY A 45 -9.80 -9.11 2.08
C GLY A 45 -10.80 -8.69 1.01
N VAL A 46 -10.78 -9.40 -0.12
CA VAL A 46 -11.80 -9.25 -1.17
C VAL A 46 -13.10 -9.85 -0.66
N SER A 47 -14.21 -9.11 -0.79
CA SER A 47 -15.51 -9.60 -0.33
C SER A 47 -16.01 -10.77 -1.18
N VAL A 48 -16.85 -11.61 -0.60
CA VAL A 48 -17.53 -12.69 -1.33
C VAL A 48 -18.44 -12.12 -2.43
N TYR A 49 -19.08 -10.97 -2.17
CA TYR A 49 -19.90 -10.29 -3.15
C TYR A 49 -19.08 -9.90 -4.38
N HIS A 50 -17.89 -9.30 -4.20
CA HIS A 50 -17.01 -8.94 -5.31
C HIS A 50 -16.58 -10.16 -6.12
N LEU A 51 -16.18 -11.23 -5.44
CA LEU A 51 -15.77 -12.47 -6.11
C LEU A 51 -16.87 -13.04 -7.00
N ASN A 52 -18.13 -12.99 -6.55
CA ASN A 52 -19.27 -13.59 -7.25
C ASN A 52 -19.90 -12.68 -8.31
N HIS A 53 -19.98 -11.37 -8.04
CA HIS A 53 -20.72 -10.43 -8.90
C HIS A 53 -19.83 -9.59 -9.81
N VAL A 54 -18.52 -9.55 -9.57
CA VAL A 54 -17.57 -8.74 -10.34
C VAL A 54 -16.48 -9.62 -10.95
N LEU A 55 -15.68 -10.27 -10.12
CA LEU A 55 -14.49 -11.00 -10.59
C LEU A 55 -14.87 -12.24 -11.41
N LEU A 56 -15.85 -13.03 -10.96
CA LEU A 56 -16.27 -14.23 -11.67
C LEU A 56 -16.86 -13.93 -13.06
N PRO A 57 -17.85 -13.03 -13.23
CA PRO A 57 -18.36 -12.70 -14.56
C PRO A 57 -17.26 -12.18 -15.49
N LEU A 58 -16.31 -11.38 -14.97
CA LEU A 58 -15.17 -10.89 -15.74
C LEU A 58 -14.24 -12.03 -16.18
N ALA A 59 -13.98 -12.99 -15.30
CA ALA A 59 -13.18 -14.17 -15.61
C ALA A 59 -13.86 -15.08 -16.63
N GLU A 60 -15.18 -15.30 -16.51
CA GLU A 60 -15.97 -16.10 -17.46
C GLU A 60 -15.98 -15.46 -18.85
N ASP A 61 -16.17 -14.15 -18.94
CA ASP A 61 -16.15 -13.40 -20.20
C ASP A 61 -14.76 -13.46 -20.87
N LEU A 62 -13.70 -13.30 -20.08
CA LEU A 62 -12.33 -13.36 -20.56
C LEU A 62 -11.94 -14.76 -21.05
N LEU A 63 -12.23 -15.80 -20.26
CA LEU A 63 -11.75 -17.16 -20.52
C LEU A 63 -12.63 -17.94 -21.49
N GLN A 64 -13.92 -17.58 -21.60
CA GLN A 64 -14.92 -18.28 -22.43
C GLN A 64 -15.01 -19.80 -22.15
N ARG A 65 -14.66 -20.22 -20.93
CA ARG A 65 -14.69 -21.60 -20.44
C ARG A 65 -14.88 -21.66 -18.93
N ASN A 66 -15.41 -22.77 -18.44
CA ASN A 66 -15.77 -22.96 -17.02
C ASN A 66 -14.73 -23.71 -16.17
N ASP A 67 -13.62 -24.13 -16.77
CA ASP A 67 -12.55 -24.88 -16.09
C ASP A 67 -11.34 -24.02 -15.70
N GLY A 68 -11.43 -22.70 -15.90
CA GLY A 68 -10.41 -21.74 -15.49
C GLY A 68 -10.17 -21.74 -13.99
N ASN A 69 -9.04 -21.21 -13.56
CA ASN A 69 -8.65 -21.02 -12.17
C ASN A 69 -8.02 -19.62 -11.96
N VAL A 70 -7.56 -19.31 -10.75
CA VAL A 70 -7.00 -17.99 -10.42
C VAL A 70 -5.73 -17.70 -11.23
N TYR A 71 -4.92 -18.70 -11.58
CA TYR A 71 -3.72 -18.49 -12.39
C TYR A 71 -4.04 -18.00 -13.80
N ASP A 72 -5.12 -18.51 -14.40
CA ASP A 72 -5.55 -18.12 -15.74
C ASP A 72 -5.91 -16.62 -15.82
N ILE A 73 -6.43 -16.05 -14.73
CA ILE A 73 -6.85 -14.64 -14.65
C ILE A 73 -5.84 -13.73 -13.95
N ASN A 74 -4.75 -14.30 -13.43
CA ASN A 74 -3.82 -13.56 -12.59
C ASN A 74 -3.13 -12.42 -13.34
N GLU A 75 -2.57 -12.70 -14.52
CA GLU A 75 -1.95 -11.67 -15.36
C GLU A 75 -2.99 -10.71 -15.97
N PRO A 76 -4.01 -11.19 -16.72
CA PRO A 76 -4.88 -10.30 -17.49
C PRO A 76 -5.85 -9.47 -16.66
N ILE A 77 -6.15 -9.87 -15.42
CA ILE A 77 -7.11 -9.17 -14.55
C ILE A 77 -6.42 -8.69 -13.27
N ILE A 78 -5.95 -9.64 -12.44
CA ILE A 78 -5.57 -9.35 -11.05
C ILE A 78 -4.36 -8.41 -11.00
N LYS A 79 -3.31 -8.72 -11.75
CA LYS A 79 -2.08 -7.93 -11.81
C LYS A 79 -2.26 -6.64 -12.60
N GLU A 80 -2.99 -6.68 -13.71
CA GLU A 80 -3.17 -5.50 -14.56
C GLU A 80 -3.85 -4.35 -13.80
N ILE A 81 -4.81 -4.65 -12.92
CA ILE A 81 -5.52 -3.65 -12.11
C ILE A 81 -4.60 -2.93 -11.10
N GLY A 82 -3.60 -3.63 -10.56
CA GLY A 82 -2.68 -3.07 -9.57
C GLY A 82 -1.38 -2.51 -10.15
N LYS A 83 -1.11 -2.77 -11.43
CA LYS A 83 0.19 -2.55 -12.07
C LYS A 83 0.74 -1.13 -11.97
N GLU A 84 -0.12 -0.12 -12.03
CA GLU A 84 0.28 1.30 -11.96
C GLU A 84 -0.03 1.94 -10.60
N LYS A 85 -0.66 1.21 -9.68
CA LYS A 85 -1.05 1.72 -8.36
C LYS A 85 0.10 1.59 -7.37
N ILE A 86 0.23 2.56 -6.47
CA ILE A 86 1.21 2.51 -5.37
C ILE A 86 0.70 1.56 -4.30
N CYS A 87 1.52 0.56 -3.96
CA CYS A 87 1.27 -0.40 -2.92
C CYS A 87 1.34 0.29 -1.54
N PRO A 88 0.27 0.26 -0.74
CA PRO A 88 0.27 0.88 0.59
C PRO A 88 1.19 0.16 1.59
N ARG A 89 1.66 -1.05 1.28
CA ARG A 89 2.49 -1.86 2.19
C ARG A 89 3.97 -1.49 2.14
N ASP A 90 4.46 -1.09 0.97
CA ASP A 90 5.89 -0.82 0.74
C ASP A 90 6.19 0.46 -0.05
N GLY A 91 5.16 1.20 -0.49
CA GLY A 91 5.29 2.45 -1.22
C GLY A 91 5.77 2.29 -2.67
N LYS A 92 5.80 1.08 -3.23
CA LYS A 92 6.26 0.81 -4.60
C LYS A 92 5.10 0.67 -5.58
N VAL A 93 5.38 0.85 -6.86
CA VAL A 93 4.42 0.58 -7.94
C VAL A 93 4.11 -0.92 -8.00
N GLY A 94 2.82 -1.26 -8.15
CA GLY A 94 2.32 -2.64 -8.15
C GLY A 94 1.57 -2.97 -6.87
N ALA A 95 0.36 -2.44 -6.71
CA ALA A 95 -0.49 -2.74 -5.56
C ALA A 95 -1.12 -4.14 -5.66
N ALA A 96 -1.39 -4.76 -4.51
CA ALA A 96 -2.16 -6.00 -4.49
C ALA A 96 -3.60 -5.71 -4.95
N TYR A 97 -4.25 -6.69 -5.59
CA TYR A 97 -5.60 -6.53 -6.13
C TYR A 97 -6.61 -6.02 -5.10
N VAL A 98 -6.56 -6.53 -3.87
CA VAL A 98 -7.45 -6.08 -2.78
C VAL A 98 -7.27 -4.61 -2.43
N ASP A 99 -6.04 -4.09 -2.52
CA ASP A 99 -5.72 -2.68 -2.24
C ASP A 99 -6.19 -1.75 -3.40
N CYS A 100 -6.63 -2.34 -4.51
CA CYS A 100 -7.12 -1.62 -5.68
C CYS A 100 -8.65 -1.47 -5.70
N LEU A 101 -9.34 -2.16 -4.79
CA LEU A 101 -10.80 -2.17 -4.68
C LEU A 101 -11.28 -1.06 -3.75
N GLU A 102 -12.48 -0.56 -4.01
CA GLU A 102 -13.13 0.49 -3.23
C GLU A 102 -14.59 0.13 -2.98
N GLY A 103 -15.17 0.59 -1.88
CA GLY A 103 -16.57 0.33 -1.53
C GLY A 103 -16.78 -0.89 -0.62
N GLU A 104 -17.76 -0.78 0.28
CA GLU A 104 -18.04 -1.78 1.33
C GLU A 104 -18.44 -3.15 0.77
N ASP A 105 -19.10 -3.17 -0.40
CA ASP A 105 -19.47 -4.40 -1.08
C ASP A 105 -18.28 -5.11 -1.75
N HIS A 106 -17.12 -4.47 -1.84
CA HIS A 106 -15.99 -4.98 -2.63
C HIS A 106 -14.79 -5.40 -1.79
N VAL A 107 -14.53 -4.69 -0.71
CA VAL A 107 -13.38 -4.90 0.15
C VAL A 107 -13.72 -4.59 1.60
N GLY A 108 -13.16 -5.37 2.52
CA GLY A 108 -13.37 -5.17 3.95
C GLY A 108 -12.38 -5.99 4.78
N ASN A 109 -12.58 -6.02 6.10
CA ASN A 109 -11.71 -6.80 6.97
C ASN A 109 -11.81 -8.30 6.64
N ALA A 110 -10.66 -8.93 6.40
CA ALA A 110 -10.56 -10.35 6.16
C ALA A 110 -10.92 -11.13 7.43
N THR A 111 -11.92 -12.00 7.34
CA THR A 111 -12.35 -12.90 8.42
C THR A 111 -11.91 -14.33 8.19
N PHE A 112 -11.59 -14.70 6.95
CA PHE A 112 -11.15 -16.03 6.55
C PHE A 112 -9.96 -15.93 5.59
N MET A 113 -9.01 -16.85 5.73
CA MET A 113 -7.93 -17.05 4.77
C MET A 113 -8.12 -18.40 4.10
N VAL A 114 -8.20 -18.41 2.77
CA VAL A 114 -8.28 -19.64 1.99
C VAL A 114 -6.92 -19.91 1.35
N SER A 115 -6.13 -20.81 1.95
CA SER A 115 -4.90 -21.31 1.35
C SER A 115 -5.20 -22.40 0.31
N TYR A 116 -4.35 -22.54 -0.71
CA TYR A 116 -4.42 -23.58 -1.76
C TYR A 116 -5.60 -23.55 -2.75
N ALA A 117 -6.46 -22.53 -2.68
CA ALA A 117 -7.59 -22.37 -3.59
C ALA A 117 -7.23 -21.95 -5.03
N TRP A 118 -5.98 -21.59 -5.29
CA TRP A 118 -5.60 -20.91 -6.54
C TRP A 118 -5.67 -21.82 -7.77
N ALA A 119 -5.42 -23.12 -7.56
CA ALA A 119 -5.50 -24.14 -8.59
C ALA A 119 -6.92 -24.75 -8.73
N TYR A 120 -7.84 -24.42 -7.82
CA TYR A 120 -9.20 -24.92 -7.92
C TYR A 120 -9.93 -24.18 -9.04
N LYS A 121 -10.84 -24.91 -9.69
CA LYS A 121 -11.70 -24.32 -10.72
C LYS A 121 -12.45 -23.13 -10.15
N LEU A 122 -12.62 -22.09 -10.96
CA LEU A 122 -13.42 -20.91 -10.67
C LEU A 122 -14.90 -21.23 -10.40
N GLU A 123 -15.32 -22.47 -10.56
CA GLU A 123 -16.66 -22.93 -10.19
C GLU A 123 -16.71 -23.47 -8.75
N ILE A 124 -15.61 -24.05 -8.24
CA ILE A 124 -15.57 -24.79 -6.97
C ILE A 124 -15.62 -23.87 -5.76
N LEU A 125 -14.80 -22.81 -5.70
CA LEU A 125 -14.87 -21.86 -4.57
C LEU A 125 -16.23 -21.12 -4.51
N TRP A 126 -16.99 -21.11 -5.61
CA TRP A 126 -18.18 -20.28 -5.79
C TRP A 126 -19.47 -21.07 -5.50
N ARG A 127 -19.49 -22.38 -5.77
CA ARG A 127 -20.62 -23.25 -5.39
C ARG A 127 -20.88 -23.30 -3.89
N VAL A 128 -19.85 -23.12 -3.05
CA VAL A 128 -19.97 -23.13 -1.59
C VAL A 128 -20.80 -21.94 -1.07
N VAL A 129 -20.89 -20.86 -1.85
CA VAL A 129 -21.55 -19.60 -1.43
C VAL A 129 -23.05 -19.56 -1.71
N LYS A 130 -23.57 -20.42 -2.60
CA LYS A 130 -25.01 -20.45 -2.97
C LYS A 130 -25.86 -21.45 -2.16
N SER A 131 -25.35 -21.96 -1.05
CA SER A 131 -26.06 -22.88 -0.14
C SER A 131 -26.64 -22.12 1.04
#